data_AF-A0A6A7G7B9-F1
#
_entry.id   AF-A0A6A7G7B9-F1
#
_cell.length_a   1.000
_cell.length_b   1.000
_cell.length_c   1.000
_cell.angle_alpha   90.00
_cell.angle_beta   90.00
_cell.angle_gamma   90.00
#
_symmetry.space_group_name_H-M   'P 1'
#
loop_
_entity.id
_entity.type
_entity.pdbx_description
1 polymer ?
#
loop_
_entity_poly.entity_id
_entity_poly.type
_entity_poly.pdbx_seq_one_letter_code
_entity_poly.pdbx_strand_id
1 'polypeptide(L)'
;HQNTLPQNDSLPGESAPSKRKKKQRRYRSNVKAMLLVFFDVWGIVHYEFVPSGQTVNQAYYKEVLIRLRDQIWINRPVLRANGRWFLHHDNAPTHTAVSIQEFLTENNIPVIQHPPYSPDLSPCDFFLFPKIKLKLQGKSFDDINSIHNNVMMELNHLTVEDFQNCFKKWQERWDHCITAGGDYFEGGGRGDKS
;
A
#
# COMPACT_ATOMS: atom_id res chain seq x y z
N HIS A 1 71.60 -9.43 51.54
CA HIS A 1 71.49 -10.21 50.29
C HIS A 1 70.20 -9.80 49.60
N GLN A 2 70.24 -8.78 48.75
CA GLN A 2 70.45 -8.82 47.28
C GLN A 2 69.20 -9.29 46.49
N ASN A 3 68.59 -8.29 45.85
CA ASN A 3 67.63 -8.24 44.74
C ASN A 3 67.64 -9.40 43.74
N THR A 4 66.46 -9.70 43.16
CA THR A 4 66.15 -9.38 41.74
C THR A 4 64.67 -9.57 41.39
N LEU A 5 64.12 -8.56 40.71
CA LEU A 5 62.91 -8.58 39.87
C LEU A 5 63.24 -9.21 38.50
N PRO A 6 62.22 -9.55 37.69
CA PRO A 6 61.98 -8.69 36.53
C PRO A 6 60.50 -8.27 36.34
N GLN A 7 60.35 -7.08 35.77
CA GLN A 7 59.18 -6.53 35.05
C GLN A 7 58.88 -7.42 33.81
N ASN A 8 57.75 -7.41 33.10
CA ASN A 8 56.78 -6.37 32.80
C ASN A 8 55.56 -7.01 32.08
N ASP A 9 54.42 -6.29 32.07
CA ASP A 9 53.49 -6.10 30.93
C ASP A 9 51.98 -6.21 31.27
N SER A 10 51.39 -5.00 31.39
CA SER A 10 50.20 -4.53 30.67
C SER A 10 48.77 -4.96 31.09
N LEU A 11 48.01 -3.90 31.44
CA LEU A 11 46.58 -3.73 31.77
C LEU A 11 45.60 -4.08 30.59
N PRO A 12 44.29 -3.72 30.64
CA PRO A 12 43.20 -4.28 31.42
C PRO A 12 41.98 -4.66 30.54
N GLY A 13 41.28 -5.75 30.83
CA GLY A 13 40.06 -6.15 30.10
C GLY A 13 38.79 -5.44 30.60
N GLU A 14 38.68 -4.12 30.42
CA GLU A 14 37.44 -3.38 30.67
C GLU A 14 36.46 -3.59 29.50
N SER A 15 35.48 -4.47 29.67
CA SER A 15 34.42 -4.67 28.67
C SER A 15 33.49 -3.46 28.63
N ALA A 16 33.55 -2.70 27.54
CA ALA A 16 32.70 -1.54 27.31
C ALA A 16 31.19 -1.91 27.38
N PRO A 17 30.33 -1.05 27.97
CA PRO A 17 28.90 -1.29 28.02
C PRO A 17 28.32 -1.27 26.59
N SER A 18 27.67 -2.37 26.22
CA SER A 18 26.93 -2.51 24.96
C SER A 18 25.91 -1.36 24.82
N LYS A 19 26.11 -0.49 23.83
CA LYS A 19 25.17 0.58 23.47
C LYS A 19 23.87 -0.05 23.00
N ARG A 20 22.93 -0.23 23.93
CA ARG A 20 21.55 -0.62 23.65
C ARG A 20 20.99 0.34 22.60
N LYS A 21 20.69 -0.17 21.39
CA LYS A 21 20.06 0.63 20.32
C LYS A 21 18.78 1.24 20.91
N LYS A 22 18.76 2.57 21.12
CA LYS A 22 17.55 3.28 21.52
C LYS A 22 16.52 3.01 20.43
N LYS A 23 15.47 2.24 20.74
CA LYS A 23 14.28 2.15 19.88
C LYS A 23 13.82 3.58 19.65
N GLN A 24 13.96 4.05 18.41
CA GLN A 24 13.52 5.38 18.02
C GLN A 24 12.03 5.47 18.36
N ARG A 25 11.68 6.36 19.30
CA ARG A 25 10.31 6.52 19.75
C ARG A 25 9.50 6.95 18.53
N ARG A 26 8.65 6.06 18.02
CA ARG A 26 7.80 6.31 16.86
C ARG A 26 6.85 7.45 17.26
N TYR A 27 7.12 8.66 16.78
CA TYR A 27 6.20 9.77 16.96
C TYR A 27 4.95 9.40 16.16
N ARG A 28 3.85 9.10 16.83
CA ARG A 28 2.55 8.97 16.16
C ARG A 28 2.13 10.38 15.81
N SER A 29 2.04 10.69 14.51
CA SER A 29 1.38 11.90 14.05
C SER A 29 -0.04 11.90 14.64
N ASN A 30 -0.45 12.98 15.30
CA ASN A 30 -1.82 13.11 15.82
C ASN A 30 -2.85 13.33 14.71
N VAL A 31 -2.38 13.44 13.47
CA VAL A 31 -3.17 13.69 12.26
C VAL A 31 -3.25 12.41 11.42
N LYS A 32 -4.46 11.98 11.08
CA LYS A 32 -4.74 10.81 10.23
C LYS A 32 -5.44 11.29 8.95
N ALA A 33 -4.87 10.96 7.80
CA ALA A 33 -5.50 11.17 6.50
C ALA A 33 -5.94 9.81 5.91
N MET A 34 -7.05 9.81 5.18
CA MET A 34 -7.53 8.65 4.43
C MET A 34 -7.54 9.01 2.94
N LEU A 35 -7.02 8.10 2.11
CA LEU A 35 -6.89 8.28 0.67
C LEU A 35 -7.71 7.18 -0.02
N LEU A 36 -8.61 7.55 -0.92
CA LEU A 36 -9.11 6.66 -1.97
C LEU A 36 -8.27 6.90 -3.23
N VAL A 37 -7.87 5.82 -3.89
CA VAL A 37 -7.02 5.89 -5.09
C VAL A 37 -7.40 4.76 -6.04
N PHE A 38 -7.52 5.11 -7.32
CA PHE A 38 -7.83 4.23 -8.43
C PHE A 38 -6.79 4.42 -9.51
N PHE A 39 -6.31 3.31 -10.06
CA PHE A 39 -5.28 3.31 -11.10
C PHE A 39 -5.49 2.15 -12.05
N ASP A 40 -4.96 2.29 -13.26
CA ASP A 40 -4.89 1.24 -14.25
C ASP A 40 -3.44 0.93 -14.61
N VAL A 41 -3.23 0.10 -15.63
CA VAL A 41 -1.91 -0.29 -16.12
C VAL A 41 -1.07 0.91 -16.62
N TRP A 42 -1.71 2.05 -16.90
CA TRP A 42 -1.06 3.28 -17.37
C TRP A 42 -0.83 4.31 -16.27
N GLY A 43 -1.36 4.08 -15.07
CA GLY A 43 -1.11 4.89 -13.89
C GLY A 43 -2.37 5.35 -13.16
N ILE A 44 -2.20 6.34 -12.30
CA ILE A 44 -3.31 6.88 -11.50
C ILE A 44 -4.40 7.43 -12.43
N VAL A 45 -5.64 7.05 -12.16
CA VAL A 45 -6.83 7.51 -12.88
C VAL A 45 -7.58 8.55 -12.05
N HIS A 46 -7.71 8.28 -10.74
CA HIS A 46 -8.45 9.14 -9.82
C HIS A 46 -7.96 8.93 -8.39
N TYR A 47 -7.98 9.98 -7.57
CA TYR A 47 -7.72 9.88 -6.15
C TYR A 47 -8.43 11.00 -5.38
N GLU A 48 -8.78 10.74 -4.12
CA GLU A 48 -9.41 11.72 -3.24
C GLU A 48 -8.92 11.54 -1.80
N PHE A 49 -8.55 12.63 -1.14
CA PHE A 49 -8.36 12.64 0.30
C PHE A 49 -9.71 12.84 1.00
N VAL A 50 -10.06 11.91 1.87
CA VAL A 50 -11.26 12.01 2.68
C VAL A 50 -11.07 13.11 3.72
N PRO A 51 -12.00 14.07 3.84
CA PRO A 51 -11.92 15.11 4.85
C PRO A 51 -11.77 14.54 6.27
N SER A 52 -11.03 15.23 7.13
CA SER A 52 -10.83 14.80 8.51
C SER A 52 -12.18 14.67 9.25
N GLY A 53 -12.41 13.54 9.91
CA GLY A 53 -13.66 13.23 10.61
C GLY A 53 -14.78 12.69 9.72
N GLN A 54 -14.63 12.70 8.39
CA GLN A 54 -15.60 12.11 7.47
C GLN A 54 -15.41 10.59 7.39
N THR A 55 -16.51 9.84 7.51
CA THR A 55 -16.51 8.39 7.24
C THR A 55 -16.86 8.14 5.78
N VAL A 56 -16.13 7.24 5.12
CA VAL A 56 -16.51 6.73 3.81
C VAL A 56 -17.68 5.78 4.01
N ASN A 57 -18.88 6.26 3.69
CA ASN A 57 -20.10 5.45 3.65
C ASN A 57 -20.47 5.13 2.19
N GLN A 58 -21.54 4.36 1.99
CA GLN A 58 -21.99 4.01 0.62
C GLN A 58 -22.30 5.24 -0.25
N ALA A 59 -22.90 6.31 0.31
CA ALA A 59 -23.24 7.50 -0.46
C ALA A 59 -21.98 8.24 -0.91
N TYR A 60 -21.03 8.44 0.01
CA TYR A 60 -19.74 9.05 -0.30
C TYR A 60 -18.97 8.22 -1.34
N TYR A 61 -18.96 6.89 -1.19
CA TYR A 61 -18.28 6.01 -2.13
C TYR A 61 -18.93 6.04 -3.52
N LYS A 62 -20.27 6.08 -3.62
CA LYS A 62 -20.98 6.24 -4.89
C LYS A 62 -20.56 7.52 -5.62
N GLU A 63 -20.47 8.63 -4.89
CA GLU A 63 -20.01 9.91 -5.42
C GLU A 63 -18.57 9.86 -5.96
N VAL A 64 -17.68 9.13 -5.26
CA VAL A 64 -16.31 8.89 -5.74
C VAL A 64 -16.33 8.05 -7.02
N LEU A 65 -17.19 7.03 -7.13
CA LEU A 65 -17.30 6.19 -8.33
C LEU A 65 -17.85 6.97 -9.54
N ILE A 66 -18.77 7.91 -9.32
CA ILE A 66 -19.24 8.83 -10.38
C ILE A 66 -18.06 9.64 -10.92
N ARG A 67 -17.27 10.26 -10.04
CA ARG A 67 -16.09 11.04 -10.44
C ARG A 67 -15.02 10.19 -11.10
N LEU A 68 -14.79 8.96 -10.61
CA LEU A 68 -13.89 8.00 -11.23
C LEU A 68 -14.30 7.71 -12.68
N ARG A 69 -15.58 7.38 -12.92
CA ARG A 69 -16.10 7.11 -14.26
C ARG A 69 -15.86 8.30 -15.19
N ASP A 70 -16.12 9.51 -14.71
CA ASP A 70 -15.92 10.74 -15.49
C ASP A 70 -14.42 10.96 -15.81
N GLN A 71 -13.52 10.70 -14.85
CA GLN A 71 -12.07 10.74 -15.09
C GLN A 71 -11.62 9.67 -16.11
N ILE A 72 -12.18 8.47 -16.09
CA ILE A 72 -11.90 7.45 -17.13
C ILE A 72 -12.33 7.97 -18.50
N TRP A 73 -13.50 8.60 -18.60
CA TRP A 73 -14.01 9.12 -19.88
C TRP A 73 -13.14 10.23 -20.47
N ILE A 74 -12.53 11.04 -19.62
CA ILE A 74 -11.63 12.13 -20.02
C ILE A 74 -10.23 11.59 -20.32
N ASN A 75 -9.66 10.81 -19.40
CA ASN A 75 -8.24 10.47 -19.38
C ASN A 75 -7.93 9.15 -20.12
N ARG A 76 -8.94 8.33 -20.45
CA ARG A 76 -8.78 7.04 -21.12
C ARG A 76 -9.79 6.87 -22.28
N PRO A 77 -9.69 7.65 -23.38
CA PRO A 77 -10.65 7.61 -24.49
C PRO A 77 -10.86 6.21 -25.09
N VAL A 78 -9.80 5.38 -25.11
CA VAL A 78 -9.86 3.99 -25.60
C VAL A 78 -10.77 3.12 -24.72
N LEU A 79 -10.68 3.25 -23.39
CA LEU A 79 -11.52 2.49 -22.46
C LEU A 79 -13.00 2.90 -22.59
N ARG A 80 -13.24 4.20 -22.81
CA ARG A 80 -14.57 4.74 -23.09
C ARG A 80 -15.12 4.21 -24.43
N ALA A 81 -14.35 4.31 -25.50
CA ALA A 81 -14.78 3.92 -26.85
C ALA A 81 -15.06 2.41 -26.96
N ASN A 82 -14.21 1.60 -26.34
CA ASN A 82 -14.38 0.15 -26.34
C ASN A 82 -15.42 -0.33 -25.32
N GLY A 83 -15.84 0.53 -24.39
CA GLY A 83 -16.80 0.22 -23.32
C GLY A 83 -16.33 -0.90 -22.38
N ARG A 84 -15.03 -1.15 -22.30
CA ARG A 84 -14.48 -2.33 -21.62
C ARG A 84 -13.38 -1.93 -20.66
N TRP A 85 -13.77 -1.77 -19.41
CA TRP A 85 -12.89 -1.74 -18.25
C TRP A 85 -13.60 -2.46 -17.11
N PHE A 86 -12.82 -2.99 -16.18
CA PHE A 86 -13.33 -3.72 -15.02
C PHE A 86 -12.93 -2.99 -13.76
N LEU A 87 -13.83 -2.90 -12.80
CA LEU A 87 -13.53 -2.39 -11.47
C LEU A 87 -13.04 -3.53 -10.59
N HIS A 88 -11.90 -3.34 -9.93
CA HIS A 88 -11.48 -4.20 -8.82
C HIS A 88 -11.47 -3.35 -7.55
N HIS A 89 -12.15 -3.84 -6.52
CA HIS A 89 -12.16 -3.30 -5.17
C HIS A 89 -12.35 -4.42 -4.15
N ASP A 90 -12.03 -4.19 -2.89
CA ASP A 90 -12.25 -5.16 -1.82
C ASP A 90 -13.73 -5.24 -1.43
N ASN A 91 -14.08 -6.30 -0.68
CA ASN A 91 -15.45 -6.56 -0.24
C ASN A 91 -15.84 -5.77 1.02
N ALA A 92 -15.33 -4.54 1.19
CA ALA A 92 -15.75 -3.69 2.30
C ALA A 92 -17.28 -3.50 2.27
N PRO A 93 -17.98 -3.45 3.41
CA PRO A 93 -19.45 -3.37 3.43
C PRO A 93 -20.03 -2.20 2.62
N THR A 94 -19.28 -1.10 2.52
CA THR A 94 -19.65 0.07 1.71
C THR A 94 -19.54 -0.18 0.21
N HIS A 95 -18.61 -1.03 -0.22
CA HIS A 95 -18.37 -1.37 -1.63
C HIS A 95 -19.38 -2.40 -2.13
N THR A 96 -19.82 -3.31 -1.25
CA THR A 96 -20.80 -4.35 -1.56
C THR A 96 -22.25 -3.91 -1.31
N ALA A 97 -22.48 -2.65 -0.93
CA ALA A 97 -23.82 -2.15 -0.66
C ALA A 97 -24.70 -2.18 -1.92
N VAL A 98 -26.00 -2.43 -1.74
CA VAL A 98 -26.97 -2.55 -2.86
C VAL A 98 -26.93 -1.33 -3.76
N SER A 99 -26.89 -0.12 -3.18
CA SER A 99 -26.86 1.14 -3.94
C SER A 99 -25.60 1.32 -4.81
N ILE A 100 -24.50 0.65 -4.47
CA ILE A 100 -23.26 0.60 -5.25
C ILE A 100 -23.38 -0.43 -6.37
N GLN A 101 -23.90 -1.62 -6.07
CA GLN A 101 -24.12 -2.65 -7.08
C GLN A 101 -25.10 -2.19 -8.17
N GLU A 102 -26.18 -1.51 -7.78
CA GLU A 102 -27.13 -0.87 -8.70
C GLU A 102 -26.42 0.14 -9.59
N PHE A 103 -25.65 1.06 -9.01
CA PHE A 103 -24.89 2.06 -9.77
C PHE A 103 -23.94 1.42 -10.78
N LEU A 104 -23.16 0.41 -10.36
CA LEU A 104 -22.22 -0.29 -11.23
C LEU A 104 -22.94 -1.01 -12.38
N THR A 105 -24.09 -1.61 -12.10
CA THR A 105 -24.93 -2.29 -13.11
C THR A 105 -25.52 -1.29 -14.11
N GLU A 106 -26.13 -0.20 -13.64
CA GLU A 106 -26.71 0.86 -14.48
C GLU A 106 -25.68 1.49 -15.42
N ASN A 107 -24.42 1.56 -14.98
CA ASN A 107 -23.32 2.13 -15.74
C ASN A 107 -22.53 1.08 -16.55
N ASN A 108 -22.96 -0.18 -16.57
CA ASN A 108 -22.30 -1.30 -17.23
C ASN A 108 -20.81 -1.43 -16.83
N ILE A 109 -20.53 -1.29 -15.53
CA ILE A 109 -19.18 -1.41 -14.97
C ILE A 109 -19.05 -2.81 -14.34
N PRO A 110 -18.46 -3.79 -15.04
CA PRO A 110 -18.26 -5.11 -14.48
C PRO A 110 -17.24 -5.07 -13.35
N VAL A 111 -17.50 -5.84 -12.28
CA VAL A 111 -16.64 -5.94 -11.09
C VAL A 111 -15.90 -7.27 -11.09
N ILE A 112 -14.59 -7.22 -10.87
CA ILE A 112 -13.79 -8.41 -10.60
C ILE A 112 -14.03 -8.82 -9.15
N GLN A 113 -14.51 -10.05 -8.95
CA GLN A 113 -14.74 -10.61 -7.62
C GLN A 113 -13.43 -10.64 -6.84
N HIS A 114 -13.44 -10.11 -5.61
CA HIS A 114 -12.30 -10.20 -4.70
C HIS A 114 -12.56 -11.32 -3.69
N PRO A 115 -11.61 -12.24 -3.45
CA PRO A 115 -11.77 -13.23 -2.39
C PRO A 115 -11.73 -12.57 -1.00
N PRO A 116 -12.52 -13.05 -0.02
CA PRO A 116 -12.49 -12.51 1.33
C PRO A 116 -11.10 -12.64 1.97
N TYR A 117 -10.66 -11.61 2.69
CA TYR A 117 -9.41 -11.54 3.47
C TYR A 117 -8.10 -11.68 2.68
N SER A 118 -8.08 -11.39 1.38
CA SER A 118 -6.90 -11.58 0.52
C SER A 118 -6.19 -10.28 0.11
N PRO A 119 -5.52 -9.57 1.04
CA PRO A 119 -4.80 -8.34 0.71
C PRO A 119 -3.64 -8.59 -0.27
N ASP A 120 -3.12 -9.81 -0.33
CA ASP A 120 -2.13 -10.24 -1.31
C ASP A 120 -2.68 -10.20 -2.75
N LEU A 121 -4.00 -10.23 -2.94
CA LEU A 121 -4.67 -10.10 -4.24
C LEU A 121 -5.20 -8.69 -4.52
N SER A 122 -4.85 -7.71 -3.68
CA SER A 122 -5.19 -6.30 -3.85
C SER A 122 -3.96 -5.49 -4.29
N PRO A 123 -3.95 -4.94 -5.52
CA PRO A 123 -2.86 -4.08 -6.01
C PRO A 123 -2.58 -2.86 -5.11
N CYS A 124 -3.60 -2.33 -4.44
CA CYS A 124 -3.42 -1.26 -3.47
C CYS A 124 -2.58 -1.71 -2.27
N ASP A 125 -2.81 -2.93 -1.77
CA ASP A 125 -2.20 -3.42 -0.53
C ASP A 125 -0.80 -4.01 -0.74
N PHE A 126 -0.55 -4.75 -1.82
CA PHE A 126 0.77 -5.35 -2.05
C PHE A 126 1.75 -4.42 -2.78
N PHE A 127 1.28 -3.39 -3.48
CA PHE A 127 2.12 -2.50 -4.30
C PHE A 127 2.06 -1.04 -3.86
N LEU A 128 0.89 -0.41 -3.93
CA LEU A 128 0.80 1.06 -3.82
C LEU A 128 1.06 1.56 -2.40
N PHE A 129 0.31 1.06 -1.42
CA PHE A 129 0.45 1.50 -0.03
C PHE A 129 1.82 1.17 0.57
N PRO A 130 2.47 0.03 0.28
CA PRO A 130 3.85 -0.21 0.69
C PRO A 130 4.83 0.86 0.18
N LYS A 131 4.75 1.26 -1.10
CA LYS A 131 5.62 2.31 -1.67
C LYS A 131 5.42 3.64 -0.96
N ILE A 132 4.16 4.06 -0.77
CA ILE A 132 3.83 5.29 -0.03
C ILE A 132 4.34 5.20 1.42
N LYS A 133 4.06 4.09 2.12
CA LYS A 133 4.47 3.91 3.53
C LYS A 133 5.98 3.98 3.70
N LEU A 134 6.77 3.36 2.81
CA LEU A 134 8.23 3.40 2.84
C LEU A 134 8.77 4.84 2.77
N LYS A 135 8.12 5.69 1.96
CA LYS A 135 8.54 7.08 1.72
C LYS A 135 8.11 8.04 2.82
N LEU A 136 7.03 7.70 3.51
CA LEU A 136 6.57 8.40 4.71
C LEU A 136 7.25 7.90 5.99
N GLN A 137 7.92 6.75 5.94
CA GLN A 137 8.53 6.14 7.11
C GLN A 137 9.60 7.05 7.73
N GLY A 138 9.51 7.23 9.05
CA GLY A 138 10.48 8.04 9.80
C GLY A 138 10.26 9.55 9.73
N LYS A 139 9.27 10.03 8.95
CA LYS A 139 8.88 11.44 8.91
C LYS A 139 7.78 11.73 9.93
N SER A 140 7.91 12.83 10.66
CA SER A 140 6.82 13.42 11.44
C SER A 140 6.18 14.54 10.63
N PHE A 141 4.86 14.63 10.68
CA PHE A 141 4.10 15.68 10.02
C PHE A 141 3.27 16.41 11.06
N ASP A 142 3.41 17.72 11.09
CA ASP A 142 2.70 18.59 12.05
C ASP A 142 1.32 19.00 11.54
N ASP A 143 1.08 18.86 10.23
CA ASP A 143 -0.17 19.23 9.57
C ASP A 143 -0.60 18.20 8.50
N ILE A 144 -1.90 18.20 8.18
CA ILE A 144 -2.49 17.26 7.22
C ILE A 144 -2.07 17.55 5.77
N ASN A 145 -1.82 18.82 5.43
CA ASN A 145 -1.44 19.22 4.07
C ASN A 145 -0.04 18.70 3.73
N SER A 146 0.87 18.69 4.70
CA SER A 146 2.19 18.07 4.55
C SER A 146 2.09 16.57 4.26
N ILE A 147 1.14 15.87 4.88
CA ILE A 147 0.86 14.45 4.56
C ILE A 147 0.34 14.34 3.13
N HIS A 148 -0.67 15.13 2.76
CA HIS A 148 -1.25 15.12 1.42
C HIS A 148 -0.19 15.39 0.35
N ASN A 149 0.63 16.42 0.52
CA ASN A 149 1.70 16.78 -0.40
C ASN A 149 2.74 15.68 -0.55
N ASN A 150 3.16 15.03 0.54
CA ASN A 150 4.12 13.92 0.46
C ASN A 150 3.54 12.70 -0.24
N VAL A 151 2.27 12.37 0.01
CA VAL A 151 1.57 11.31 -0.70
C VAL A 151 1.46 11.64 -2.19
N MET A 152 1.07 12.87 -2.52
CA MET A 152 0.97 13.32 -3.91
C MET A 152 2.29 13.29 -4.67
N MET A 153 3.37 13.73 -4.02
CA MET A 153 4.72 13.62 -4.60
C MET A 153 5.06 12.17 -4.92
N GLU A 154 4.74 11.23 -4.02
CA GLU A 154 5.01 9.82 -4.29
C GLU A 154 4.13 9.25 -5.40
N LEU A 155 2.83 9.58 -5.43
CA LEU A 155 1.93 9.15 -6.51
C LEU A 155 2.42 9.63 -7.88
N ASN A 156 2.91 10.87 -7.96
CA ASN A 156 3.47 11.46 -9.19
C ASN A 156 4.83 10.88 -9.57
N HIS A 157 5.54 10.25 -8.63
CA HIS A 157 6.84 9.65 -8.88
C HIS A 157 6.74 8.21 -9.41
N LEU A 158 5.55 7.60 -9.35
CA LEU A 158 5.29 6.29 -9.91
C LEU A 158 5.26 6.36 -11.43
N THR A 159 6.06 5.49 -12.06
CA THR A 159 6.17 5.40 -13.52
C THR A 159 5.14 4.46 -14.09
N VAL A 160 4.86 4.58 -15.40
CA VAL A 160 4.02 3.59 -16.13
C VAL A 160 4.57 2.17 -15.96
N GLU A 161 5.89 2.01 -15.96
CA GLU A 161 6.56 0.72 -15.76
C GLU A 161 6.26 0.13 -14.37
N ASP A 162 6.17 0.96 -13.32
CA ASP A 162 5.77 0.50 -11.98
C ASP A 162 4.36 -0.11 -11.99
N PHE A 163 3.42 0.53 -12.69
CA PHE A 163 2.04 0.03 -12.81
C PHE A 163 1.98 -1.23 -13.68
N GLN A 164 2.67 -1.26 -14.82
CA GLN A 164 2.74 -2.45 -15.66
C GLN A 164 3.31 -3.66 -14.90
N ASN A 165 4.38 -3.46 -14.15
CA ASN A 165 4.96 -4.50 -13.30
C ASN A 165 4.02 -4.93 -12.16
N CYS A 166 3.25 -3.99 -11.59
CA CYS A 166 2.22 -4.29 -10.61
C CYS A 166 1.13 -5.21 -11.20
N PHE A 167 0.59 -4.88 -12.37
CA PHE A 167 -0.45 -5.68 -13.03
C PHE A 167 0.07 -7.06 -13.45
N LYS A 168 1.32 -7.17 -13.91
CA LYS A 168 1.94 -8.48 -14.17
C LYS A 168 2.01 -9.34 -12.90
N LYS A 169 2.49 -8.78 -11.79
CA LYS A 169 2.53 -9.50 -10.50
C LYS A 169 1.13 -9.85 -10.00
N TRP A 170 0.14 -9.01 -10.30
CA TRP A 170 -1.25 -9.29 -9.95
C TRP A 170 -1.75 -10.53 -10.69
N GLN A 171 -1.50 -10.63 -12.00
CA GLN A 171 -1.82 -11.83 -12.80
C GLN A 171 -1.12 -13.08 -12.24
N GLU A 172 0.18 -12.99 -11.98
CA GLU A 172 0.94 -14.10 -11.38
C GLU A 172 0.33 -14.55 -10.04
N ARG A 173 -0.09 -13.61 -9.18
CA ARG A 173 -0.72 -13.94 -7.90
C ARG A 173 -2.08 -14.62 -8.07
N TRP A 174 -2.88 -14.19 -9.04
CA TRP A 174 -4.14 -14.87 -9.38
C TRP A 174 -3.91 -16.30 -9.86
N ASP A 175 -2.95 -16.52 -10.76
CA ASP A 175 -2.62 -17.86 -11.27
C ASP A 175 -2.17 -18.80 -10.14
N HIS A 176 -1.37 -18.27 -9.21
CA HIS A 176 -0.95 -19.03 -8.03
C HIS A 176 -2.12 -19.34 -7.10
N CYS A 177 -3.04 -18.39 -6.85
CA CYS A 177 -4.23 -18.61 -6.04
C CYS A 177 -5.12 -19.73 -6.63
N ILE A 178 -5.30 -19.73 -7.95
CA ILE A 178 -6.03 -20.79 -8.66
C ILE A 178 -5.33 -22.15 -8.48
N THR A 179 -4.00 -22.18 -8.65
CA THR A 179 -3.20 -23.40 -8.54
C THR A 179 -3.14 -23.95 -7.11
N ALA A 180 -3.17 -23.07 -6.11
CA ALA A 180 -3.17 -23.43 -4.68
C ALA A 180 -4.57 -23.74 -4.13
N GLY A 181 -5.62 -23.76 -4.96
CA GLY A 181 -6.99 -24.05 -4.50
C GLY A 181 -7.56 -23.02 -3.52
N GLY A 182 -7.03 -21.79 -3.51
CA GLY A 182 -7.48 -20.71 -2.61
C GLY A 182 -6.75 -20.61 -1.26
N ASP A 183 -5.69 -21.38 -1.03
CA ASP A 183 -4.89 -21.28 0.20
C ASP A 183 -4.01 -20.01 0.23
N TYR A 184 -3.91 -19.41 1.42
CA TYR A 184 -3.13 -18.20 1.70
C TYR A 184 -1.62 -18.43 1.62
N PHE A 185 -0.90 -17.52 0.97
CA PHE A 185 0.57 -17.50 1.01
C PHE A 185 1.09 -16.60 2.14
N GLU A 186 1.43 -17.15 3.30
CA GLU A 186 2.40 -16.51 4.21
C GLU A 186 3.15 -17.54 5.08
N GLY A 187 4.46 -17.69 4.86
CA GLY A 187 5.39 -18.30 5.82
C GLY A 187 6.37 -19.35 5.28
N GLY A 188 7.46 -18.91 4.65
CA GLY A 188 8.56 -19.79 4.24
C GLY A 188 9.94 -19.21 4.55
N GLY A 189 10.18 -18.79 5.79
CA GLY A 189 11.54 -18.50 6.28
C GLY A 189 12.15 -19.72 6.95
N ARG A 190 13.19 -20.29 6.33
CA ARG A 190 14.32 -21.14 6.83
C ARG A 190 14.86 -21.86 5.59
N GLY A 191 15.99 -21.46 5.02
CA GLY A 191 17.30 -21.69 5.61
C GLY A 191 17.65 -23.16 5.45
N ASP A 192 17.96 -23.59 4.23
CA ASP A 192 18.51 -24.93 4.00
C ASP A 192 20.02 -24.82 3.85
N LYS A 193 20.70 -25.15 4.96
CA LYS A 193 22.07 -25.66 4.94
C LYS A 193 21.95 -27.18 5.04
N SER A 194 22.33 -27.86 3.96
CA SER A 194 23.10 -29.10 3.99
C SER A 194 23.67 -29.35 2.61
#